data_AF-A0A964YMP0-F1
#
_entry.id   AF-A0A964YMP0-F1
#
_cell.length_a   1.000
_cell.length_b   1.000
_cell.length_c   1.000
_cell.angle_alpha   90.00
_cell.angle_beta   90.00
_cell.angle_gamma   90.00
#
_symmetry.space_group_name_H-M   'P 1'
#
loop_
_entity.id
_entity.type
_entity.pdbx_description
1 polymer ?
#
loop_
_entity_poly.entity_id
_entity_poly.type
_entity_poly.pdbx_seq_one_letter_code
_entity_poly.pdbx_strand_id
1 'polypeptide(L)' 'MKKILFIGSLLFTSAVFSQHDNLIDNGSFESTNGKIKGLGAIESATTWFSPTATKADLFIKESKVET' A
#
# COMPACT_ATOMS: atom_id res chain seq x y z
N MET A 1 40.90 -1.90 10.98
CA MET A 1 39.73 -1.30 11.69
C MET A 1 39.05 -0.19 10.88
N LYS A 2 39.75 0.88 10.48
CA LYS A 2 39.16 1.99 9.67
C LYS A 2 38.46 1.53 8.37
N LYS A 3 39.05 0.59 7.63
CA LYS A 3 38.48 0.06 6.38
C LYS A 3 37.18 -0.73 6.61
N ILE A 4 37.12 -1.51 7.69
CA ILE A 4 35.94 -2.29 8.07
C ILE A 4 34.81 -1.36 8.52
N LEU A 5 35.14 -0.32 9.29
CA LEU A 5 34.18 0.74 9.66
C LEU A 5 33.64 1.49 8.45
N PHE A 6 34.48 1.75 7.44
CA PHE A 6 34.07 2.42 6.21
C PHE A 6 33.13 1.55 5.36
N ILE A 7 33.46 0.26 5.19
CA ILE A 7 32.60 -0.70 4.47
C ILE A 7 31.28 -0.89 5.21
N GLY A 8 31.30 -1.00 6.54
CA GLY A 8 30.10 -1.11 7.36
C GLY A 8 29.18 0.11 7.22
N SER A 9 29.76 1.32 7.20
CA SER A 9 29.01 2.56 6.98
C SER A 9 28.37 2.60 5.59
N LEU A 10 29.11 2.20 4.55
CA LEU A 10 28.59 2.16 3.18
C LEU A 10 27.41 1.19 3.04
N LEU A 11 27.52 0.00 3.62
CA LEU A 11 26.43 -0.99 3.62
C LEU A 11 25.20 -0.48 4.40
N PHE A 12 25.40 0.18 5.54
CA PHE A 12 24.31 0.75 6.33
C PHE A 12 23.53 1.81 5.54
N THR A 13 24.21 2.72 4.84
CA THR A 13 23.52 3.72 4.01
C THR A 13 22.69 3.08 2.89
N SER A 14 23.21 2.04 2.21
CA SER A 14 22.45 1.35 1.16
C SER A 14 21.19 0.64 1.66
N ALA A 15 21.20 0.12 2.89
CA ALA A 15 20.05 -0.55 3.49
C ALA A 15 18.94 0.44 3.90
N VAL A 16 19.30 1.67 4.29
CA VAL A 16 18.33 2.70 4.70
C VAL A 16 17.64 3.35 3.50
N PHE A 17 18.31 3.48 2.35
CA PHE A 17 17.77 4.17 1.17
C PHE A 17 17.19 3.24 0.08
N SER A 18 17.31 1.91 0.22
CA SER A 18 16.84 0.94 -0.81
C SER A 18 15.37 0.53 -0.68
N GLN A 19 14.71 0.86 0.43
CA GLN A 19 13.27 0.68 0.58
C GLN A 19 12.60 2.00 0.20
N HIS A 20 12.42 2.19 -1.11
CA HIS A 20 11.68 3.34 -1.63
C HIS A 20 10.22 3.27 -1.17
N ASP A 21 9.59 4.43 -1.00
CA ASP A 21 8.16 4.53 -0.76
C ASP A 21 7.38 3.79 -1.87
N ASN A 22 6.24 3.21 -1.52
CA ASN A 22 5.38 2.57 -2.50
C ASN A 22 5.05 3.58 -3.61
N LEU A 23 5.47 3.28 -4.85
CA LEU A 23 5.26 4.14 -6.02
C LEU A 23 3.79 4.18 -6.46
N ILE A 24 2.96 3.30 -5.90
CA ILE A 24 1.53 3.26 -6.13
C ILE A 24 0.86 3.99 -4.98
N ASP A 25 0.22 5.11 -5.31
CA ASP A 25 -0.64 5.84 -4.39
C ASP A 25 -1.68 4.88 -3.78
N ASN A 26 -1.76 4.90 -2.45
CA ASN A 26 -2.67 4.02 -1.71
C ASN A 26 -2.52 2.53 -2.07
N GLY A 27 -1.30 2.06 -2.37
CA GLY A 27 -1.06 0.67 -2.79
C GLY A 27 -1.45 -0.41 -1.78
N SER A 28 -1.65 -0.03 -0.52
CA SER A 28 -2.14 -0.90 0.56
C SER A 28 -3.64 -0.79 0.84
N PHE A 29 -4.37 0.08 0.13
CA PHE A 29 -5.81 0.33 0.30
C PHE A 29 -6.24 0.88 1.67
N GLU A 30 -5.29 1.35 2.48
CA GLU A 30 -5.55 1.89 3.83
C GLU A 30 -6.30 3.23 3.79
N SER A 31 -6.15 4.00 2.70
CA SER A 31 -6.91 5.23 2.48
C SER A 31 -8.24 4.92 1.81
N THR A 32 -9.34 5.17 2.53
CA THR A 32 -10.70 5.03 2.01
C THR A 32 -11.52 6.30 2.18
N ASN A 33 -12.47 6.50 1.28
CA ASN A 33 -13.45 7.56 1.33
C ASN A 33 -14.80 6.99 1.78
N GLY A 34 -15.17 7.25 3.04
CA GLY A 34 -16.42 6.78 3.63
C GLY A 34 -16.38 5.33 4.11
N LYS A 35 -17.56 4.77 4.39
CA LYS A 35 -17.70 3.39 4.88
C LYS A 35 -17.85 2.42 3.71
N ILE A 36 -17.09 1.32 3.73
CA ILE A 36 -17.25 0.21 2.78
C ILE A 36 -18.57 -0.51 3.08
N LYS A 37 -19.44 -0.60 2.07
CA LYS A 37 -20.77 -1.24 2.18
C LYS A 37 -20.87 -2.36 1.14
N GLY A 38 -20.49 -3.57 1.55
CA GLY A 38 -20.62 -4.78 0.73
C GLY A 38 -19.54 -4.95 -0.35
N LEU A 39 -19.78 -5.93 -1.22
CA LEU A 39 -18.91 -6.32 -2.33
C LEU A 39 -18.91 -5.28 -3.46
N GLY A 40 -17.88 -5.28 -4.29
CA GLY A 40 -17.76 -4.40 -5.46
C GLY A 40 -17.43 -2.94 -5.13
N ALA A 41 -16.81 -2.68 -3.98
CA ALA A 41 -16.63 -1.35 -3.41
C ALA A 41 -15.24 -0.71 -3.67
N ILE A 42 -14.51 -1.11 -4.72
CA ILE A 42 -13.17 -0.57 -5.03
C ILE A 42 -13.12 0.96 -5.14
N GLU A 43 -14.21 1.60 -5.59
CA GLU A 43 -14.31 3.06 -5.70
C GLU A 43 -14.26 3.78 -4.35
N SER A 44 -14.42 3.04 -3.24
CA SER A 44 -14.23 3.58 -1.89
C SER A 44 -12.75 3.69 -1.50
N ALA A 45 -11.83 3.02 -2.19
CA ALA A 45 -10.39 3.20 -1.98
C ALA A 45 -9.91 4.44 -2.74
N THR A 46 -9.25 5.36 -2.03
CA THR A 46 -8.74 6.61 -2.60
C THR A 46 -7.82 6.30 -3.79
N THR A 47 -7.97 7.04 -4.90
CA THR A 47 -7.23 6.88 -6.18
C THR A 47 -7.40 5.54 -6.91
N TRP A 48 -8.21 4.62 -6.40
CA TRP A 48 -8.49 3.34 -7.05
C TRP A 48 -9.85 3.33 -7.76
N PHE A 49 -9.91 2.66 -8.90
CA PHE A 49 -11.14 2.38 -9.63
C PHE A 49 -10.99 1.08 -10.42
N SER A 50 -12.11 0.46 -10.80
CA SER A 50 -12.05 -0.69 -11.71
C SER A 50 -11.86 -0.20 -13.15
N PRO A 51 -10.78 -0.59 -13.86
CA PRO A 51 -10.60 -0.23 -15.26
C PRO A 51 -11.55 -0.99 -16.19
N THR A 52 -12.31 -1.94 -15.66
CA THR A 52 -13.32 -2.72 -16.38
C THR A 52 -14.71 -2.26 -16.00
N ALA A 53 -15.71 -2.59 -16.82
CA ALA A 53 -17.12 -2.35 -16.47
C ALA A 53 -17.62 -3.22 -15.29
N THR A 54 -16.78 -4.13 -14.77
CA THR A 54 -17.10 -4.99 -13.64
C THR A 54 -16.64 -4.34 -12.34
N LYS A 55 -17.50 -4.34 -11.33
CA LYS A 55 -17.13 -3.88 -9.98
C LYS A 55 -16.09 -4.80 -9.37
N ALA A 56 -15.05 -4.23 -8.76
CA ALA A 56 -14.03 -4.99 -8.05
C ALA A 56 -14.27 -4.92 -6.53
N ASP A 57 -14.03 -6.04 -5.86
CA ASP A 57 -14.13 -6.14 -4.41
C ASP A 57 -12.99 -5.38 -3.73
N LEU A 58 -13.29 -4.84 -2.54
CA LEU A 58 -12.33 -4.19 -1.67
C LEU A 58 -12.39 -4.86 -0.31
N PHE A 59 -11.31 -5.56 0.08
CA PHE A 59 -11.22 -6.23 1.36
C PHE A 59 -10.46 -5.36 2.37
N ILE A 60 -11.16 -4.92 3.41
CA ILE A 60 -10.57 -4.21 4.55
C ILE A 60 -11.06 -4.86 5.84
N LYS A 61 -10.20 -4.96 6.85
CA LYS A 61 -10.48 -5.65 8.11
C LYS A 61 -11.71 -5.09 8.83
N GLU A 62 -11.93 -3.79 8.76
CA GLU A 62 -13.03 -3.07 9.42
C GLU A 62 -14.32 -3.05 8.57
N SER A 63 -14.30 -3.63 7.37
CA SER A 63 -15.49 -3.70 6.51
C SER A 63 -16.52 -4.66 7.10
N LYS A 64 -17.76 -4.20 7.18
CA LYS A 64 -18.89 -5.06 7.54
C LYS A 64 -19.32 -5.80 6.28
N VAL A 65 -18.92 -7.06 6.15
CA VAL A 65 -19.50 -7.95 5.14
C VAL A 65 -20.91 -8.29 5.62
N GLU A 66 -21.90 -7.55 5.13
CA GLU A 66 -23.29 -7.94 5.28
C GLU A 66 -23.51 -9.13 4.34
N THR A 67 -23.59 -10.33 4.93
CA THR A 67 -23.88 -11.60 4.24
C THR A 67 -25.38 -11.80 4.16
#